data_AF-A0A653CBI1-F1
#
_entry.id   AF-A0A653CBI1-F1
#
_cell.length_a   1.000
_cell.length_b   1.000
_cell.length_c   1.000
_cell.angle_alpha   90.00
_cell.angle_beta   90.00
_cell.angle_gamma   90.00
#
_symmetry.space_group_name_H-M   'P 1'
#
loop_
_entity.id
_entity.type
_entity.pdbx_description
1 polymer ?
#
loop_
_entity_poly.entity_id
_entity_poly.type
_entity_poly.pdbx_seq_one_letter_code
_entity_poly.pdbx_strand_id
1 'polypeptide(L)'
;MIVKGGTLAADEPVYPGRASSALIKVGQWEQKLGQTERDFIGSAGMCFTQPLRKFLETEMRTIIKEKNLLETKRLDLDACKNRVRKARSMLGQPSDGVSPEVALEQAERDLRIAQSEFDRQAEITKLLLEGVSSSHAAHLRCLHEFVDAQARFYAQCTTIMTDLQRELASSVKPGPVLRLNSEDLEPLTKTHASYDAEDSFTPVDINNYEQ
;
A
#
# COMPACT_ATOMS: atom_id res chain seq x y z
N MET A 1 58.99 -13.07 58.73
CA MET A 1 57.94 -14.08 58.95
C MET A 1 56.63 -13.32 59.17
N ILE A 2 55.62 -13.55 58.32
CA ILE A 2 54.16 -13.30 58.53
C ILE A 2 53.74 -11.80 58.57
N VAL A 3 53.30 -11.19 57.46
CA VAL A 3 51.94 -11.15 56.86
C VAL A 3 50.87 -10.49 57.75
N LYS A 4 50.31 -9.36 57.26
CA LYS A 4 48.89 -8.94 57.25
C LYS A 4 48.85 -7.42 56.99
N GLY A 5 48.06 -6.86 56.10
CA GLY A 5 47.05 -7.38 55.17
C GLY A 5 46.57 -6.16 54.40
N GLY A 6 46.66 -6.22 53.07
CA GLY A 6 46.25 -5.14 52.19
C GLY A 6 44.76 -4.88 52.32
N THR A 7 44.41 -3.60 52.44
CA THR A 7 43.06 -3.10 52.25
C THR A 7 42.62 -3.43 50.83
N LEU A 8 41.70 -4.40 50.72
CA LEU A 8 41.02 -4.76 49.49
C LEU A 8 40.22 -3.54 49.01
N ALA A 9 40.75 -2.84 48.01
CA ALA A 9 39.94 -1.94 47.20
C ALA A 9 38.91 -2.79 46.46
N ALA A 10 37.64 -2.43 46.64
CA ALA A 10 36.51 -3.11 46.06
C ALA A 10 36.64 -3.19 44.54
N ASP A 11 36.74 -4.40 44.03
CA ASP A 11 36.48 -4.75 42.64
C ASP A 11 34.98 -4.53 42.39
N GLU A 12 34.62 -3.35 41.87
CA GLU A 12 33.26 -3.07 41.40
C GLU A 12 32.96 -4.00 40.21
N PRO A 13 31.85 -4.76 40.20
CA PRO A 13 31.58 -5.74 39.17
C PRO A 13 31.17 -5.06 37.86
N VAL A 14 32.14 -4.92 36.95
CA VAL A 14 32.07 -4.21 35.67
C VAL A 14 31.08 -4.80 34.63
N TYR A 15 30.31 -5.87 34.90
CA TYR A 15 29.70 -6.66 33.79
C TYR A 15 28.20 -7.02 33.76
N PRO A 16 27.34 -6.80 34.78
CA PRO A 16 25.88 -6.99 34.60
C PRO A 16 25.07 -5.71 34.39
N GLY A 17 25.44 -4.61 35.05
CA GLY A 17 24.63 -3.38 35.10
C GLY A 17 24.61 -2.58 33.79
N ARG A 18 25.75 -2.50 33.09
CA ARG A 18 25.87 -1.73 31.83
C ARG A 18 25.10 -2.36 30.68
N ALA A 19 25.24 -3.67 30.46
CA ALA A 19 24.50 -4.39 29.43
C ALA A 19 22.99 -4.33 29.67
N SER A 20 22.55 -4.52 30.92
CA SER A 20 21.14 -4.36 31.31
C SER A 20 20.59 -2.97 30.96
N SER A 21 21.33 -1.90 31.29
CA SER A 21 20.90 -0.53 30.97
C SER A 21 20.84 -0.24 29.47
N ALA A 22 21.74 -0.81 28.67
CA ALA A 22 21.74 -0.66 27.21
C ALA A 22 20.55 -1.39 26.57
N LEU A 23 20.24 -2.60 27.04
CA LEU A 23 19.09 -3.38 26.57
C LEU A 23 17.77 -2.67 26.87
N ILE A 24 17.62 -2.06 28.05
CA ILE A 24 16.43 -1.27 28.40
C ILE A 24 16.28 -0.10 27.43
N LYS A 25 17.35 0.65 27.15
CA LYS A 25 17.32 1.76 26.18
C LYS A 25 16.92 1.31 24.79
N VAL A 26 17.57 0.27 24.25
CA VAL A 26 17.20 -0.30 22.94
C VAL A 26 15.72 -0.67 22.92
N GLY A 27 15.22 -1.35 23.95
CA GLY A 27 13.80 -1.69 24.05
C GLY A 27 12.85 -0.48 24.02
N GLN A 28 13.21 0.64 24.64
CA GLN A 28 12.42 1.87 24.60
C GLN A 28 12.42 2.51 23.19
N TRP A 29 13.56 2.50 22.51
CA TRP A 29 13.67 3.02 21.15
C TRP A 29 12.94 2.14 20.13
N GLU A 30 12.99 0.81 20.28
CA GLU A 30 12.20 -0.14 19.49
C GLU A 30 10.69 0.06 19.69
N GLN A 31 10.23 0.33 20.93
CA GLN A 31 8.83 0.67 21.18
C GLN A 31 8.41 1.96 20.45
N LYS A 32 9.28 2.97 20.41
CA LYS A 32 9.05 4.23 19.69
C LYS A 32 9.01 4.00 18.16
N LEU A 33 9.89 3.15 17.64
CA LEU A 33 9.88 2.74 16.24
C LEU A 33 8.56 2.04 15.90
N GLY A 34 8.13 1.07 16.70
CA GLY A 34 6.86 0.36 16.51
C GLY A 34 5.62 1.25 16.64
N GLN A 35 5.68 2.32 17.43
CA GLN A 35 4.61 3.34 17.44
C GLN A 35 4.56 4.10 16.11
N THR A 36 5.72 4.52 15.60
CA THR A 36 5.83 5.22 14.31
C THR A 36 5.31 4.35 13.16
N GLU A 37 5.57 3.05 13.19
CA GLU A 37 5.04 2.09 12.23
C GLU A 37 3.52 1.97 12.30
N ARG A 38 2.93 1.87 13.50
CA ARG A 38 1.47 1.85 13.67
C ARG A 38 0.81 3.12 13.11
N ASP A 39 1.42 4.28 13.37
CA ASP A 39 0.92 5.57 12.87
C ASP A 39 0.97 5.63 11.34
N PHE A 40 2.06 5.14 10.74
CA PHE A 40 2.18 5.02 9.28
C PHE A 40 1.13 4.08 8.69
N ILE A 41 0.94 2.88 9.25
CA ILE A 41 -0.08 1.92 8.80
C ILE A 41 -1.47 2.57 8.86
N GLY A 42 -1.77 3.30 9.94
CA GLY A 42 -3.01 4.06 10.06
C GLY A 42 -3.17 5.12 8.97
N SER A 43 -2.13 5.92 8.74
CA SER A 43 -2.12 6.97 7.70
C SER A 43 -2.30 6.39 6.30
N ALA A 44 -1.54 5.35 5.93
CA ALA A 44 -1.65 4.65 4.64
C ALA A 44 -3.03 4.00 4.44
N GLY A 45 -3.63 3.54 5.55
CA GLY A 45 -5.00 3.08 5.58
C GLY A 45 -5.97 4.18 5.15
N MET A 46 -5.88 5.35 5.77
CA MET A 46 -6.80 6.47 5.55
C MET A 46 -6.62 7.16 4.20
N CYS A 47 -5.38 7.44 3.78
CA CYS A 47 -5.12 8.24 2.58
C CYS A 47 -5.19 7.44 1.27
N PHE A 48 -5.09 6.10 1.31
CA PHE A 48 -4.98 5.30 0.09
C PHE A 48 -5.83 4.03 0.12
N THR A 49 -5.64 3.17 1.11
CA THR A 49 -6.27 1.85 1.12
C THR A 49 -7.80 1.93 1.23
N GLN A 50 -8.31 2.75 2.15
CA GLN A 50 -9.74 2.91 2.38
C GLN A 50 -10.45 3.59 1.19
N PRO A 51 -9.94 4.72 0.63
CA PRO A 51 -10.52 5.32 -0.57
C PRO A 51 -10.66 4.33 -1.73
N LEU A 52 -9.60 3.57 -2.04
CA LEU A 52 -9.62 2.59 -3.13
C LEU A 52 -10.59 1.44 -2.86
N ARG A 53 -10.63 0.91 -1.64
CA ARG A 53 -11.58 -0.14 -1.27
C ARG A 53 -13.02 0.35 -1.46
N LYS A 54 -13.32 1.57 -0.99
CA LYS A 54 -14.65 2.17 -1.15
C LYS A 54 -15.03 2.29 -2.62
N PHE A 55 -14.12 2.79 -3.47
CA PHE A 55 -14.36 2.89 -4.92
C PHE A 55 -14.70 1.54 -5.55
N LEU A 56 -13.93 0.49 -5.24
CA LEU A 56 -14.14 -0.85 -5.77
C LEU A 56 -15.49 -1.45 -5.32
N GLU A 57 -15.85 -1.25 -4.05
CA GLU A 57 -17.06 -1.83 -3.47
C GLU A 57 -18.35 -1.11 -3.90
N THR A 58 -18.25 0.17 -4.27
CA THR A 58 -19.40 1.04 -4.54
C THR A 58 -19.53 1.38 -6.03
N GLU A 59 -18.67 2.26 -6.53
CA GLU A 59 -18.70 2.80 -7.89
C GLU A 59 -18.46 1.70 -8.92
N MET A 60 -17.34 0.98 -8.80
CA MET A 60 -16.98 -0.06 -9.77
C MET A 60 -18.02 -1.19 -9.81
N ARG A 61 -18.53 -1.58 -8.65
CA ARG A 61 -19.60 -2.58 -8.56
C ARG A 61 -20.86 -2.14 -9.32
N THR A 62 -21.24 -0.87 -9.21
CA THR A 62 -22.39 -0.31 -9.92
C THR A 62 -22.14 -0.26 -11.42
N ILE A 63 -20.96 0.22 -11.85
CA ILE A 63 -20.57 0.25 -13.26
C ILE A 63 -20.65 -1.14 -13.91
N ILE A 64 -20.14 -2.16 -13.24
CA ILE A 64 -20.20 -3.55 -13.74
C ILE A 64 -21.66 -4.01 -13.88
N LYS A 65 -22.53 -3.71 -12.91
CA LYS A 65 -23.95 -4.07 -12.96
C LYS A 65 -24.65 -3.40 -14.14
N GLU A 66 -24.49 -2.09 -14.29
CA GLU A 66 -25.15 -1.33 -15.38
C GLU A 66 -24.63 -1.73 -16.76
N LYS A 67 -23.32 -2.03 -16.87
CA LYS A 67 -22.73 -2.59 -18.11
C LYS A 67 -23.36 -3.93 -18.46
N ASN A 68 -23.51 -4.84 -17.50
CA ASN A 68 -24.13 -6.14 -17.74
C ASN A 68 -25.61 -5.98 -18.13
N LEU A 69 -26.32 -5.05 -17.50
CA LEU A 69 -27.70 -4.74 -17.85
C LEU A 69 -27.81 -4.17 -19.27
N LEU A 70 -26.89 -3.29 -19.67
CA LEU A 70 -26.81 -2.77 -21.03
C LEU A 70 -26.62 -3.89 -22.07
N GLU A 71 -25.75 -4.86 -21.79
CA GLU A 71 -25.56 -6.04 -22.64
C GLU A 71 -26.85 -6.87 -22.76
N THR A 72 -27.58 -7.08 -21.66
CA THR A 72 -28.90 -7.74 -21.70
C THR A 72 -29.89 -6.96 -22.58
N LYS A 73 -30.00 -5.64 -22.40
CA LYS A 73 -30.90 -4.78 -23.20
C LYS A 73 -30.53 -4.78 -24.68
N ARG A 74 -29.24 -4.85 -25.02
CA ARG A 74 -28.77 -5.01 -26.41
C ARG A 74 -29.32 -6.29 -27.02
N LEU A 75 -29.21 -7.41 -26.30
CA LEU A 75 -29.70 -8.71 -26.77
C LEU A 75 -31.22 -8.72 -26.94
N ASP A 76 -31.97 -8.09 -26.03
CA ASP A 76 -33.43 -7.94 -26.15
C ASP A 76 -33.81 -7.12 -27.39
N LEU A 77 -33.10 -6.03 -27.64
CA LEU A 77 -33.28 -5.20 -28.82
C LEU A 77 -33.01 -5.98 -30.12
N ASP A 78 -31.93 -6.76 -30.16
CA ASP A 78 -31.60 -7.62 -31.30
C ASP A 78 -32.67 -8.70 -31.54
N ALA A 79 -33.19 -9.30 -30.46
CA ALA A 79 -34.30 -10.25 -30.53
C ALA A 79 -35.57 -9.61 -31.10
N CYS A 80 -35.92 -8.38 -30.67
CA CYS A 80 -37.07 -7.65 -31.19
C CYS A 80 -36.90 -7.26 -32.66
N LYS A 81 -35.71 -6.83 -33.08
CA LYS A 81 -35.41 -6.56 -34.51
C LYS A 81 -35.61 -7.81 -35.36
N ASN A 82 -35.16 -8.96 -34.87
CA ASN A 82 -35.36 -10.25 -35.55
C ASN A 82 -36.84 -10.65 -35.60
N ARG A 83 -37.61 -10.40 -34.53
CA ARG A 83 -39.07 -10.63 -34.50
C ARG A 83 -39.80 -9.77 -35.53
N VAL A 84 -39.48 -8.48 -35.64
CA VAL A 84 -40.06 -7.59 -36.67
C VAL A 84 -39.75 -8.08 -38.07
N ARG A 85 -38.48 -8.44 -38.34
CA ARG A 85 -38.08 -8.99 -39.64
C ARG A 85 -38.86 -10.27 -40.00
N LYS A 86 -39.05 -11.16 -39.02
CA LYS A 86 -39.84 -12.40 -39.20
C LYS A 86 -41.32 -12.08 -39.45
N ALA A 87 -41.94 -11.25 -38.61
CA ALA A 87 -43.35 -10.87 -38.77
C ALA A 87 -43.61 -10.22 -40.14
N ARG A 88 -42.72 -9.33 -40.59
CA ARG A 88 -42.82 -8.69 -41.91
C ARG A 88 -42.71 -9.70 -43.05
N SER A 89 -41.90 -10.76 -42.92
CA SER A 89 -41.80 -11.81 -43.94
C SER A 89 -43.04 -12.71 -44.05
N MET A 90 -43.90 -12.72 -43.03
CA MET A 90 -45.15 -13.48 -43.01
C MET A 90 -46.34 -12.69 -43.59
N LEU A 91 -46.14 -11.41 -43.92
CA LEU A 91 -47.18 -10.57 -44.52
C LEU A 91 -47.58 -11.12 -45.89
N GLY A 92 -48.87 -11.36 -46.11
CA GLY A 92 -49.40 -11.94 -47.36
C GLY A 92 -49.40 -13.46 -47.43
N GLN A 93 -48.97 -14.17 -46.38
CA GLN A 93 -49.19 -15.62 -46.26
C GLN A 93 -50.56 -15.92 -45.61
N PRO A 94 -51.26 -16.98 -46.04
CA PRO A 94 -52.46 -17.44 -45.36
C PRO A 94 -52.11 -17.89 -43.93
N SER A 95 -52.77 -17.33 -42.93
CA SER A 95 -52.56 -17.67 -41.53
C SER A 95 -53.84 -18.19 -40.89
N ASP A 96 -53.81 -19.39 -40.32
CA ASP A 96 -54.91 -20.00 -39.55
C ASP A 96 -54.99 -19.45 -38.10
N GLY A 97 -54.76 -18.15 -37.91
CA GLY A 97 -54.66 -17.56 -36.57
C GLY A 97 -54.65 -16.03 -36.55
N VAL A 98 -53.87 -15.44 -35.63
CA VAL A 98 -53.70 -13.98 -35.50
C VAL A 98 -53.29 -13.38 -36.86
N SER A 99 -54.03 -12.35 -37.31
CA SER A 99 -53.74 -11.66 -38.57
C SER A 99 -52.26 -11.23 -38.63
N PRO A 100 -51.53 -11.50 -39.72
CA PRO A 100 -50.11 -11.16 -39.86
C PRO A 100 -49.83 -9.66 -39.63
N GLU A 101 -50.81 -8.81 -39.92
CA GLU A 101 -50.73 -7.36 -39.71
C GLU A 101 -50.73 -6.98 -38.22
N VAL A 102 -51.58 -7.62 -37.41
CA VAL A 102 -51.62 -7.40 -35.94
C VAL A 102 -50.33 -7.93 -35.28
N ALA A 103 -49.82 -9.07 -35.76
CA ALA A 103 -48.55 -9.62 -35.27
C ALA A 103 -47.36 -8.70 -35.60
N LEU A 104 -47.34 -8.11 -36.79
CA LEU A 104 -46.33 -7.12 -37.18
C LEU A 104 -46.44 -5.86 -36.32
N GLU A 105 -47.65 -5.32 -36.14
CA GLU A 105 -47.86 -4.12 -35.32
C GLU A 105 -47.40 -4.34 -33.87
N GLN A 106 -47.68 -5.51 -33.30
CA GLN A 106 -47.21 -5.86 -31.96
C GLN A 106 -45.68 -5.96 -31.90
N ALA A 107 -45.04 -6.62 -32.87
CA ALA A 107 -43.58 -6.70 -32.93
C ALA A 107 -42.92 -5.32 -33.08
N GLU A 108 -43.53 -4.39 -33.83
CA GLU A 108 -43.05 -3.01 -33.97
C GLU A 108 -43.25 -2.18 -32.69
N ARG A 109 -44.33 -2.42 -31.94
CA ARG A 109 -44.49 -1.83 -30.59
C ARG A 109 -43.42 -2.33 -29.63
N ASP A 110 -43.20 -3.64 -29.56
CA ASP A 110 -42.19 -4.25 -28.70
C ASP A 110 -40.78 -3.75 -29.04
N LEU A 111 -40.47 -3.60 -30.34
CA LEU A 111 -39.20 -3.04 -30.81
C LEU A 111 -39.00 -1.60 -30.33
N ARG A 112 -40.03 -0.75 -30.38
CA ARG A 112 -39.94 0.64 -29.89
C ARG A 112 -39.65 0.68 -28.39
N ILE A 113 -40.29 -0.18 -27.61
CA ILE A 113 -40.05 -0.28 -26.16
C ILE A 113 -38.62 -0.73 -25.90
N ALA A 114 -38.17 -1.83 -26.54
CA ALA A 114 -36.82 -2.35 -26.38
C ALA A 114 -35.74 -1.33 -26.77
N GLN A 115 -35.98 -0.55 -27.84
CA GLN A 115 -35.08 0.53 -28.25
C GLN A 115 -34.99 1.62 -27.17
N SER A 116 -36.14 2.10 -26.68
CA SER A 116 -36.16 3.13 -25.62
C SER A 116 -35.47 2.68 -24.32
N GLU A 117 -35.63 1.41 -23.96
CA GLU A 117 -34.99 0.81 -22.79
C GLU A 117 -33.48 0.67 -22.96
N PHE A 118 -33.02 0.26 -24.14
CA PHE A 118 -31.59 0.21 -24.47
C PHE A 118 -30.97 1.60 -24.45
N ASP A 119 -31.60 2.59 -25.08
CA ASP A 119 -31.08 3.96 -25.15
C ASP A 119 -30.99 4.58 -23.75
N ARG A 120 -32.02 4.38 -22.91
CA ARG A 120 -32.01 4.80 -21.51
C ARG A 120 -30.85 4.15 -20.73
N GLN A 121 -30.65 2.84 -20.92
CA GLN A 121 -29.60 2.10 -20.24
C GLN A 121 -28.20 2.50 -20.72
N ALA A 122 -28.05 2.81 -22.01
CA ALA A 122 -26.80 3.28 -22.60
C ALA A 122 -26.41 4.64 -22.00
N GLU A 123 -27.37 5.55 -21.83
CA GLU A 123 -27.13 6.85 -21.21
C GLU A 123 -26.74 6.73 -19.73
N ILE A 124 -27.43 5.88 -18.95
CA ILE A 124 -27.05 5.58 -17.56
C ILE A 124 -25.60 5.08 -17.49
N THR A 125 -25.25 4.11 -18.34
CA THR A 125 -23.90 3.53 -18.35
C THR A 125 -22.85 4.57 -18.76
N LYS A 126 -23.16 5.40 -19.76
CA LYS A 126 -22.28 6.48 -20.21
C LYS A 126 -22.00 7.49 -19.10
N LEU A 127 -23.03 7.96 -18.40
CA LEU A 127 -22.87 8.90 -17.29
C LEU A 127 -22.02 8.33 -16.16
N LEU A 128 -22.16 7.04 -15.85
CA LEU A 128 -21.30 6.37 -14.87
C LEU A 128 -19.83 6.34 -15.31
N LEU A 129 -19.56 6.04 -16.58
CA LEU A 129 -18.20 6.01 -17.12
C LEU A 129 -17.55 7.39 -17.19
N GLU A 130 -18.33 8.44 -17.50
CA GLU A 130 -17.86 9.82 -17.41
C GLU A 130 -17.49 10.19 -15.97
N GLY A 131 -18.28 9.72 -14.99
CA GLY A 131 -17.99 9.87 -13.56
C GLY A 131 -16.64 9.28 -13.13
N VAL A 132 -16.21 8.16 -13.71
CA VAL A 132 -14.92 7.50 -13.40
C VAL A 132 -13.73 8.43 -13.61
N SER A 133 -13.79 9.31 -14.61
CA SER A 133 -12.69 10.26 -14.90
C SER A 133 -12.42 11.18 -13.71
N SER A 134 -13.47 11.56 -12.98
CA SER A 134 -13.33 12.36 -11.74
C SER A 134 -12.70 11.55 -10.60
N SER A 135 -13.07 10.28 -10.46
CA SER A 135 -12.51 9.35 -9.46
C SER A 135 -11.03 9.04 -9.72
N HIS A 136 -10.60 8.98 -10.98
CA HIS A 136 -9.18 8.82 -11.34
C HIS A 136 -8.30 9.95 -10.80
N ALA A 137 -8.73 11.21 -10.94
CA ALA A 137 -7.99 12.34 -10.39
C ALA A 137 -7.89 12.26 -8.85
N ALA A 138 -8.93 11.75 -8.18
CA ALA A 138 -8.90 11.51 -6.74
C ALA A 138 -7.92 10.39 -6.34
N HIS A 139 -7.89 9.28 -7.09
CA HIS A 139 -6.95 8.18 -6.84
C HIS A 139 -5.49 8.59 -7.01
N LEU A 140 -5.18 9.42 -8.01
CA LEU A 140 -3.82 9.94 -8.19
C LEU A 140 -3.40 10.79 -6.99
N ARG A 141 -4.28 11.65 -6.47
CA ARG A 141 -4.00 12.41 -5.23
C ARG A 141 -3.76 11.49 -4.04
N CYS A 142 -4.59 10.47 -3.85
CA CYS A 142 -4.42 9.46 -2.80
C CYS A 142 -3.05 8.75 -2.90
N LEU A 143 -2.59 8.48 -4.12
CA LEU A 143 -1.29 7.84 -4.36
C LEU A 143 -0.13 8.77 -3.98
N HIS A 144 -0.20 10.05 -4.34
CA HIS A 144 0.80 11.04 -3.91
C HIS A 144 0.84 11.16 -2.39
N GLU A 145 -0.32 11.27 -1.73
CA GLU A 145 -0.40 11.35 -0.27
C GLU A 145 0.16 10.10 0.42
N PHE A 146 0.01 8.92 -0.18
CA PHE A 146 0.60 7.68 0.31
C PHE A 146 2.12 7.67 0.21
N VAL A 147 2.68 8.09 -0.93
CA VAL A 147 4.13 8.20 -1.10
C VAL A 147 4.72 9.21 -0.10
N ASP A 148 4.04 10.35 0.11
CA ASP A 148 4.45 11.33 1.12
C ASP A 148 4.39 10.77 2.55
N ALA A 149 3.41 9.92 2.85
CA ALA A 149 3.33 9.22 4.13
C ALA A 149 4.48 8.20 4.30
N GLN A 150 4.82 7.46 3.23
CA GLN A 150 5.96 6.53 3.23
C GLN A 150 7.29 7.26 3.43
N ALA A 151 7.53 8.35 2.70
CA ALA A 151 8.75 9.14 2.82
C ALA A 151 8.94 9.67 4.25
N ARG A 152 7.86 10.21 4.85
CA ARG A 152 7.87 10.68 6.24
C ARG A 152 8.16 9.55 7.23
N PHE A 153 7.54 8.39 7.05
CA PHE A 153 7.76 7.22 7.91
C PHE A 153 9.24 6.82 7.93
N TYR A 154 9.85 6.62 6.76
CA TYR A 154 11.25 6.22 6.69
C TYR A 154 12.19 7.28 7.26
N ALA A 155 11.95 8.57 7.00
CA ALA A 155 12.73 9.65 7.60
C ALA A 155 12.65 9.65 9.14
N GLN A 156 11.47 9.37 9.70
CA GLN A 156 11.30 9.22 11.15
C GLN A 156 12.06 8.00 11.69
N CYS A 157 11.97 6.85 11.02
CA CYS A 157 12.71 5.63 11.39
C CYS A 157 14.22 5.88 11.40
N THR A 158 14.76 6.52 10.36
CA THR A 158 16.18 6.89 10.29
C THR A 158 16.59 7.79 11.45
N THR A 159 15.77 8.78 11.77
CA THR A 159 16.02 9.70 12.90
C THR A 159 16.05 8.93 14.23
N ILE A 160 15.06 8.07 14.48
CA ILE A 160 14.95 7.24 15.68
C ILE A 160 16.20 6.35 15.84
N MET A 161 16.62 5.68 14.78
CA MET A 161 17.78 4.79 14.81
C MET A 161 19.11 5.54 14.98
N THR A 162 19.26 6.70 14.34
CA THR A 162 20.45 7.54 14.46
C THR A 162 20.61 8.08 15.89
N ASP A 163 19.50 8.49 16.52
CA ASP A 163 19.53 8.97 17.90
C ASP A 163 19.83 7.84 18.89
N LEU A 164 19.29 6.63 18.66
CA LEU A 164 19.65 5.45 19.45
C LEU A 164 21.15 5.14 19.37
N GLN A 165 21.75 5.15 18.17
CA GLN A 165 23.18 4.94 17.99
C GLN A 165 24.01 5.97 18.76
N ARG A 166 23.62 7.25 18.69
CA ARG A 166 24.28 8.33 19.43
C ARG A 166 24.18 8.13 20.94
N GLU A 167 23.01 7.73 21.43
CA GLU A 167 22.79 7.50 22.85
C GLU A 167 23.61 6.31 23.37
N LEU A 168 23.65 5.19 22.62
CA LEU A 168 24.48 4.03 22.96
C LEU A 168 25.97 4.38 22.95
N ALA A 169 26.45 5.10 21.94
CA ALA A 169 27.84 5.56 21.89
C ALA A 169 28.23 6.45 23.08
N SER A 170 27.32 7.33 23.51
CA SER A 170 27.52 8.18 24.70
C SER A 170 27.56 7.39 26.02
N SER A 171 26.93 6.21 26.04
CA SER A 171 26.86 5.31 27.19
C SER A 171 28.14 4.46 27.37
N VAL A 172 29.03 4.44 26.36
CA VAL A 172 30.23 3.58 26.29
C VAL A 172 31.54 4.33 26.64
N LYS A 173 31.48 5.55 27.20
CA LYS A 173 32.70 6.33 27.52
C LYS A 173 33.74 5.49 28.30
N PRO A 174 34.98 5.33 27.79
CA PRO A 174 36.02 4.59 28.49
C PRO A 174 36.44 5.37 29.73
N GLY A 175 36.51 4.69 30.88
CA GLY A 175 37.10 5.26 32.09
C GLY A 175 38.58 5.64 31.87
N PRO A 176 39.17 6.47 32.75
CA PRO A 176 40.54 6.92 32.58
C PRO A 176 41.48 5.72 32.47
N VAL A 177 42.16 5.58 31.32
CA VAL A 177 43.23 4.61 31.16
C VAL A 177 44.41 5.13 31.99
N LEU A 178 44.61 4.54 33.18
CA LEU A 178 45.85 4.72 33.93
C LEU A 178 46.96 4.05 33.11
N ARG A 179 47.73 4.87 32.38
CA ARG A 179 49.01 4.43 31.80
C ARG A 179 49.96 4.10 32.95
N LEU A 180 50.10 2.81 33.25
CA LEU A 180 51.23 2.29 34.00
C LEU A 180 52.35 1.99 32.99
N ASN A 181 53.46 2.72 33.11
CA ASN A 181 54.70 2.43 32.42
C ASN A 181 55.16 1.00 32.73
N SER A 182 55.45 0.22 31.70
CA SER A 182 56.58 -0.71 31.72
C SER A 182 57.08 -0.85 30.29
N GLU A 183 58.37 -0.62 30.12
CA GLU A 183 59.12 -0.72 28.87
C GLU A 183 59.16 -2.17 28.35
N ASP A 184 59.13 -2.27 27.02
CA ASP A 184 59.57 -3.34 26.10
C ASP A 184 59.07 -4.79 26.20
N LEU A 185 58.21 -5.16 25.22
CA LEU A 185 58.48 -6.25 24.25
C LEU A 185 57.50 -6.17 23.05
N GLU A 186 58.08 -6.29 21.85
CA GLU A 186 57.57 -6.11 20.46
C GLU A 186 56.25 -6.82 20.04
N PRO A 187 55.64 -6.43 18.89
CA PRO A 187 54.24 -6.70 18.54
C PRO A 187 54.03 -8.06 17.87
N LEU A 188 53.17 -8.89 18.45
CA LEU A 188 52.64 -10.10 17.82
C LEU A 188 51.48 -9.76 16.88
N THR A 189 51.86 -9.55 15.62
CA THR A 189 51.23 -10.08 14.40
C THR A 189 49.70 -10.05 14.30
N LYS A 190 49.25 -9.22 13.34
CA LYS A 190 47.97 -9.30 12.63
C LYS A 190 47.57 -10.76 12.37
N THR A 191 46.48 -11.20 12.99
CA THR A 191 45.72 -12.37 12.52
C THR A 191 44.34 -11.89 12.10
N HIS A 192 44.09 -12.07 10.82
CA HIS A 192 42.81 -11.91 10.12
C HIS A 192 41.62 -12.38 10.97
N ALA A 193 40.68 -11.47 11.24
CA ALA A 193 39.26 -11.78 11.22
C ALA A 193 38.62 -10.78 10.25
N SER A 194 38.62 -11.17 8.97
CA SER A 194 37.79 -10.56 7.94
C SER A 194 36.33 -10.73 8.36
N TYR A 195 35.74 -9.67 8.92
CA TYR A 195 34.33 -9.41 8.72
C TYR A 195 34.27 -8.40 7.57
N ASP A 196 33.83 -8.88 6.41
CA ASP A 196 33.58 -8.08 5.24
C ASP A 196 32.64 -6.93 5.60
N ALA A 197 33.20 -5.73 5.66
CA ALA A 197 32.46 -4.47 5.71
C ALA A 197 32.12 -4.07 4.27
N GLU A 198 31.32 -4.89 3.60
CA GLU A 198 30.68 -4.57 2.32
C GLU A 198 29.17 -4.67 2.53
N ASP A 199 28.64 -3.77 3.36
CA ASP A 199 27.26 -3.31 3.25
C ASP A 199 27.09 -2.02 4.05
N SER A 200 27.83 -0.98 3.63
CA SER A 200 27.42 0.37 3.98
C SER A 200 26.13 0.64 3.23
N PHE A 201 25.02 0.76 3.96
CA PHE A 201 23.76 1.28 3.44
C PHE A 201 24.02 2.58 2.68
N THR A 202 23.96 2.52 1.36
CA THR A 202 23.99 3.70 0.50
C THR A 202 22.55 4.21 0.40
N PRO A 203 22.26 5.44 0.86
CA PRO A 203 20.96 6.03 0.60
C PRO A 203 20.77 6.14 -0.90
N VAL A 204 19.69 5.56 -1.43
CA VAL A 204 19.30 5.79 -2.82
C VAL A 204 18.88 7.25 -2.95
N ASP A 205 19.65 8.04 -3.71
CA ASP A 205 19.32 9.43 -4.03
C ASP A 205 18.14 9.46 -5.02
N ILE A 206 16.94 9.79 -4.52
CA ILE A 206 15.69 9.79 -5.29
C ILE A 206 15.59 11.03 -6.20
N ASN A 207 16.55 11.97 -6.14
CA ASN A 207 16.49 13.25 -6.84
C ASN A 207 16.99 13.24 -8.30
N ASN A 208 17.31 12.08 -8.89
CA ASN A 208 17.89 12.00 -10.25
C ASN A 208 16.90 11.61 -11.37
N TYR A 209 15.58 11.76 -11.17
CA TYR A 209 14.56 11.52 -12.21
C TYR A 209 13.82 12.80 -12.65
N GLU A 210 14.51 13.93 -12.73
CA GLU A 210 14.05 15.07 -13.54
C GLU A 210 15.14 15.49 -14.53
N GLN A 211 15.08 14.92 -15.74
CA GLN A 211 15.50 15.57 -16.99
C GLN A 211 14.77 14.94 -18.18
#